data_AF-A0A7S1P024-F1
#
_entry.id   AF-A0A7S1P024-F1
#
_cell.length_a   1.000
_cell.length_b   1.000
_cell.length_c   1.000
_cell.angle_alpha   90.00
_cell.angle_beta   90.00
_cell.angle_gamma   90.00
#
_symmetry.space_group_name_H-M   'P 1'
#
loop_
_entity.id
_entity.type
_entity.pdbx_description
1 polymer ?
#
loop_
_entity_poly.entity_id
_entity_poly.type
_entity_poly.pdbx_seq_one_letter_code
_entity_poly.pdbx_strand_id
1 'polypeptide(L)'
;VMTLEEAADRLVQAEEAAREASEENRQLSAQVATQAAQMQTLQAKVDTQEAEGQALKESNAADRAAITAIKAAIEKGWADSLLTCEQHAALFEWLGAKRLTAVYRSSRDGTTLDDLLGCVGTRTGLAIIIKKDTYLFGVYINAGLQLPDDRSRLLPYWTLSWWARRDVCCDVWFFSLAGHFPKPTK
;
A
#
# COMPACT_ATOMS: atom_id res chain seq x y z
N VAL A 1 -43.96 -38.24 -80.71
CA VAL A 1 -45.07 -37.27 -80.61
C VAL A 1 -45.53 -37.32 -79.18
N MET A 2 -45.16 -36.31 -78.39
CA MET A 2 -45.63 -36.19 -77.00
C MET A 2 -47.11 -35.83 -77.06
N THR A 3 -47.96 -36.45 -76.24
CA THR A 3 -49.39 -36.13 -76.23
C THR A 3 -49.61 -34.79 -75.52
N LEU A 4 -50.68 -34.07 -75.88
CA LEU A 4 -51.01 -32.78 -75.27
C LEU A 4 -51.23 -32.89 -73.74
N GLU A 5 -51.70 -34.04 -73.26
CA GLU A 5 -51.84 -34.34 -71.82
C GLU A 5 -50.48 -34.43 -71.11
N GLU A 6 -49.50 -35.14 -71.68
CA GLU A 6 -48.15 -35.23 -71.10
C GLU A 6 -47.44 -33.86 -71.02
N ALA A 7 -47.77 -32.95 -71.93
CA ALA A 7 -47.23 -31.58 -71.92
C ALA A 7 -47.85 -30.73 -70.80
N ALA A 8 -49.15 -30.89 -70.54
CA ALA A 8 -49.86 -30.17 -69.49
C ALA A 8 -49.42 -30.62 -68.10
N ASP A 9 -49.28 -31.94 -67.86
CA ASP A 9 -48.84 -32.47 -66.57
C ASP A 9 -47.42 -32.02 -66.21
N ARG A 10 -46.52 -31.95 -67.19
CA ARG A 10 -45.15 -31.43 -66.99
C ARG A 10 -45.12 -29.94 -66.67
N LEU A 11 -46.03 -29.16 -67.22
CA LEU A 11 -46.16 -27.73 -66.92
C LEU A 11 -46.62 -27.51 -65.47
N VAL A 12 -47.60 -28.29 -65.02
CA VAL A 12 -48.08 -28.24 -63.63
C VAL A 12 -46.99 -28.64 -62.65
N GLN A 13 -46.26 -29.73 -62.92
CA GLN A 13 -45.12 -30.15 -62.09
C GLN A 13 -44.00 -29.11 -62.05
N ALA A 14 -43.74 -28.43 -63.18
CA ALA A 14 -42.74 -27.38 -63.24
C ALA A 14 -43.16 -26.12 -62.44
N GLU A 15 -44.45 -25.76 -62.44
CA GLU A 15 -44.97 -24.64 -61.62
C GLU A 15 -44.95 -24.95 -60.13
N GLU A 16 -45.29 -26.18 -59.72
CA GLU A 16 -45.17 -26.61 -58.32
C GLU A 16 -43.71 -26.60 -57.85
N ALA A 17 -42.79 -27.16 -58.63
CA ALA A 17 -41.37 -27.13 -58.32
C ALA A 17 -40.81 -25.69 -58.25
N ALA A 18 -41.28 -24.78 -59.10
CA ALA A 18 -40.89 -23.37 -59.07
C ALA A 18 -41.43 -22.65 -57.82
N ARG A 19 -42.65 -22.99 -57.36
CA ARG A 19 -43.20 -22.47 -56.10
C ARG A 19 -42.41 -22.95 -54.90
N GLU A 20 -42.11 -24.24 -54.80
CA GLU A 20 -41.30 -24.79 -53.71
C GLU A 20 -39.92 -24.14 -53.65
N ALA A 21 -39.24 -24.03 -54.80
CA ALA A 21 -37.94 -23.36 -54.88
C ALA A 21 -37.99 -21.86 -54.50
N SER A 22 -39.11 -21.18 -54.79
CA SER A 22 -39.33 -19.79 -54.35
C SER A 22 -39.57 -19.69 -52.84
N GLU A 23 -40.30 -20.64 -52.26
CA GLU A 23 -40.56 -20.72 -50.83
C GLU A 23 -39.26 -20.99 -50.05
N GLU A 24 -38.45 -21.95 -50.52
CA GLU A 24 -37.13 -22.26 -49.96
C GLU A 24 -36.18 -21.06 -50.06
N ASN A 25 -36.13 -20.36 -51.20
CA ASN A 25 -35.31 -19.15 -51.33
C ASN A 25 -35.77 -18.04 -50.37
N ARG A 26 -37.08 -17.87 -50.17
CA ARG A 26 -37.62 -16.90 -49.22
C ARG A 26 -37.23 -17.27 -47.78
N GLN A 27 -37.29 -18.56 -47.42
CA GLN A 27 -36.86 -19.04 -46.11
C GLN A 27 -35.35 -18.86 -45.89
N LEU A 28 -34.53 -19.23 -46.88
CA LEU A 28 -33.08 -19.04 -46.85
C LEU A 28 -32.72 -17.56 -46.72
N SER A 29 -33.37 -16.66 -47.47
CA SER A 29 -33.13 -15.22 -47.36
C SER A 29 -33.49 -14.68 -45.97
N ALA A 30 -34.57 -15.18 -45.35
CA ALA A 30 -34.94 -14.80 -43.99
C ALA A 30 -33.93 -15.31 -42.95
N GLN A 31 -33.40 -16.52 -43.12
CA GLN A 31 -32.33 -17.05 -42.27
C GLN A 31 -31.05 -16.23 -42.39
N VAL A 32 -30.63 -15.89 -43.62
CA VAL A 32 -29.43 -15.06 -43.85
C VAL A 32 -29.58 -13.68 -43.22
N ALA A 33 -30.75 -13.05 -43.35
CA ALA A 33 -31.01 -11.76 -42.70
C ALA A 33 -30.95 -11.87 -41.16
N THR A 34 -31.49 -12.95 -40.60
CA THR A 34 -31.43 -13.22 -39.15
C THR A 34 -29.98 -13.43 -38.68
N GLN A 35 -29.20 -14.20 -39.44
CA GLN A 35 -27.80 -14.46 -39.11
C GLN A 35 -26.95 -13.19 -39.24
N ALA A 36 -27.22 -12.33 -40.22
CA ALA A 36 -26.56 -11.03 -40.35
C ALA A 36 -26.83 -10.13 -39.13
N ALA A 37 -28.07 -10.08 -38.64
CA ALA A 37 -28.42 -9.33 -37.43
C ALA A 37 -27.73 -9.90 -36.18
N GLN A 38 -27.60 -11.23 -36.07
CA GLN A 38 -26.85 -11.88 -34.99
C GLN A 38 -25.36 -11.53 -35.05
N MET A 39 -24.74 -11.53 -36.24
CA MET A 39 -23.34 -11.14 -36.41
C MET A 39 -23.10 -9.68 -36.05
N GLN A 40 -23.98 -8.77 -36.44
CA GLN A 40 -23.89 -7.35 -36.05
C GLN A 40 -23.99 -7.18 -34.53
N THR A 41 -24.88 -7.94 -33.89
CA THR A 41 -25.03 -7.92 -32.43
C THR A 41 -23.77 -8.46 -31.73
N LEU A 42 -23.16 -9.52 -32.27
CA LEU A 42 -21.91 -10.05 -31.75
C LEU A 42 -20.76 -9.06 -31.92
N GLN A 43 -20.68 -8.38 -33.06
CA GLN A 43 -19.65 -7.36 -33.29
C GLN A 43 -19.73 -6.23 -32.25
N ALA A 44 -20.94 -5.70 -32.01
CA ALA A 44 -21.12 -4.67 -31.00
C ALA A 44 -20.72 -5.13 -29.59
N LYS A 45 -20.92 -6.41 -29.26
CA LYS A 45 -20.47 -7.00 -27.99
C LYS A 45 -18.95 -7.12 -27.91
N VAL A 46 -18.29 -7.49 -29.00
CA VAL A 46 -16.81 -7.54 -29.06
C VAL A 46 -16.23 -6.14 -28.85
N ASP A 47 -16.75 -5.13 -29.56
CA ASP A 47 -16.26 -3.75 -29.44
C ASP A 47 -16.45 -3.21 -28.00
N THR A 48 -17.58 -3.56 -27.36
CA THR A 48 -17.85 -3.20 -25.96
C THR A 48 -16.85 -3.87 -25.01
N GLN A 49 -16.59 -5.18 -25.19
CA GLN A 49 -15.63 -5.91 -24.36
C GLN A 49 -14.19 -5.41 -24.54
N GLU A 50 -13.80 -5.01 -25.75
CA GLU A 50 -12.49 -4.41 -25.99
C GLU A 50 -12.34 -3.08 -25.24
N ALA A 51 -13.38 -2.23 -25.24
CA ALA A 51 -13.38 -0.99 -24.48
C ALA A 51 -13.29 -1.22 -22.95
N GLU A 52 -14.06 -2.18 -22.42
CA GLU A 52 -13.98 -2.57 -21.00
C GLU A 52 -12.58 -3.12 -20.63
N GLY A 53 -12.02 -3.96 -21.49
CA GLY A 53 -10.69 -4.52 -21.31
C GLY A 53 -9.59 -3.46 -21.31
N GLN A 54 -9.73 -2.41 -22.13
CA GLN A 54 -8.79 -1.30 -22.17
C GLN A 54 -8.90 -0.42 -20.91
N ALA A 55 -10.11 -0.09 -20.47
CA ALA A 55 -10.33 0.66 -19.23
C ALA A 55 -9.74 -0.08 -18.01
N LEU A 56 -9.90 -1.41 -17.94
CA LEU A 56 -9.35 -2.22 -16.86
C LEU A 56 -7.80 -2.22 -16.87
N LYS A 57 -7.18 -2.26 -18.05
CA LYS A 57 -5.72 -2.17 -18.18
C LYS A 57 -5.20 -0.83 -17.68
N GLU A 58 -5.88 0.26 -18.01
CA GLU A 58 -5.53 1.61 -17.55
C GLU A 58 -5.68 1.74 -16.03
N SER A 59 -6.78 1.24 -15.45
CA SER A 59 -6.97 1.18 -14.00
C SER A 59 -5.85 0.40 -13.31
N ASN A 60 -5.52 -0.80 -13.82
CA ASN A 60 -4.46 -1.63 -13.25
C ASN A 60 -3.07 -0.96 -13.36
N ALA A 61 -2.81 -0.22 -14.43
CA ALA A 61 -1.57 0.54 -14.58
C ALA A 61 -1.47 1.66 -13.54
N ALA A 62 -2.58 2.38 -13.31
CA ALA A 62 -2.68 3.42 -12.29
C ALA A 62 -2.48 2.82 -10.88
N ASP A 63 -3.09 1.69 -10.57
CA ASP A 63 -2.93 1.00 -9.29
C ASP A 63 -1.48 0.56 -9.07
N ARG A 64 -0.82 0.00 -10.10
CA ARG A 64 0.61 -0.36 -10.03
C ARG A 64 1.50 0.85 -9.80
N ALA A 65 1.19 1.99 -10.42
CA ALA A 65 1.92 3.23 -10.19
C ALA A 65 1.73 3.73 -8.75
N ALA A 66 0.50 3.67 -8.21
CA ALA A 66 0.21 4.05 -6.83
C ALA A 66 0.94 3.16 -5.82
N ILE A 67 0.94 1.84 -6.02
CA ILE A 67 1.70 0.89 -5.18
C ILE A 67 3.20 1.20 -5.22
N THR A 68 3.74 1.49 -6.40
CA THR A 68 5.15 1.85 -6.56
C THR A 68 5.49 3.14 -5.82
N ALA A 69 4.62 4.15 -5.90
CA ALA A 69 4.79 5.41 -5.17
C ALA A 69 4.72 5.21 -3.64
N ILE A 70 3.78 4.39 -3.16
CA ILE A 70 3.68 4.04 -1.73
C ILE A 70 4.94 3.32 -1.27
N LYS A 71 5.43 2.34 -2.05
CA LYS A 71 6.66 1.62 -1.73
C LYS A 71 7.87 2.57 -1.66
N ALA A 72 8.02 3.47 -2.64
CA ALA A 72 9.08 4.48 -2.64
C ALA A 72 8.97 5.46 -1.45
N ALA A 73 7.74 5.83 -1.05
CA ALA A 73 7.51 6.69 0.11
C ALA A 73 7.85 5.98 1.43
N ILE A 74 7.53 4.69 1.54
CA ILE A 74 7.93 3.84 2.67
C ILE A 74 9.45 3.71 2.70
N GLU A 75 10.08 3.37 1.58
CA GLU A 75 11.54 3.26 1.46
C GLU A 75 12.23 4.59 1.77
N LYS A 76 11.68 5.74 1.36
CA LYS A 76 12.22 7.07 1.70
C LYS A 76 12.03 7.40 3.19
N GLY A 77 10.88 7.09 3.76
CA GLY A 77 10.63 7.23 5.20
C GLY A 77 11.49 6.31 6.05
N TRP A 78 11.90 5.15 5.50
CA TRP A 78 12.77 4.16 6.14
C TRP A 78 14.26 4.34 5.84
N ALA A 79 14.64 4.96 4.73
CA ALA A 79 16.02 5.34 4.44
C ALA A 79 16.54 6.34 5.50
N ASP A 80 15.61 7.08 6.09
CA ASP A 80 15.83 7.92 7.24
C ASP A 80 15.67 7.17 8.59
N SER A 81 15.10 5.98 8.62
CA SER A 81 14.97 5.21 9.85
C SER A 81 16.33 4.63 10.24
N LEU A 82 16.87 5.06 11.38
CA LEU A 82 18.03 4.42 12.01
C LEU A 82 17.79 2.94 12.36
N LEU A 83 16.52 2.51 12.35
CA LEU A 83 16.05 1.22 12.82
C LEU A 83 15.58 0.32 11.67
N THR A 84 15.94 -0.96 11.72
CA THR A 84 15.32 -2.02 10.91
C THR A 84 13.91 -2.37 11.41
N CYS A 85 13.13 -3.13 10.63
CA CYS A 85 11.80 -3.61 11.03
C CYS A 85 11.82 -4.33 12.37
N GLU A 86 12.80 -5.22 12.58
CA GLU A 86 12.93 -6.01 13.80
C GLU A 86 13.21 -5.13 15.01
N GLN A 87 14.09 -4.15 14.86
CA GLN A 87 14.44 -3.20 15.92
C GLN A 87 13.27 -2.29 16.29
N HIS A 88 12.53 -1.83 15.28
CA HIS A 88 11.31 -1.06 15.48
C HIS A 88 10.23 -1.90 16.17
N ALA A 89 10.03 -3.14 15.76
CA ALA A 89 9.05 -4.05 16.36
C ALA A 89 9.38 -4.33 17.84
N ALA A 90 10.65 -4.60 18.17
CA ALA A 90 11.07 -4.82 19.55
C ALA A 90 10.78 -3.62 20.46
N LEU A 91 11.15 -2.40 20.01
CA LEU A 91 10.81 -1.18 20.76
C LEU A 91 9.30 -0.99 20.91
N PHE A 92 8.55 -1.22 19.83
CA PHE A 92 7.10 -1.07 19.84
C PHE A 92 6.42 -2.01 20.86
N GLU A 93 6.87 -3.27 20.93
CA GLU A 93 6.39 -4.23 21.93
C GLU A 93 6.75 -3.81 23.35
N TRP A 94 8.01 -3.42 23.61
CA TRP A 94 8.45 -3.02 24.95
C TRP A 94 7.74 -1.77 25.49
N LEU A 95 7.26 -0.91 24.59
CA LEU A 95 6.53 0.32 24.92
C LEU A 95 5.01 0.10 25.02
N GLY A 96 4.54 -1.15 24.93
CA GLY A 96 3.12 -1.49 25.06
C GLY A 96 2.31 -1.06 23.82
N ALA A 97 2.84 -1.32 22.62
CA ALA A 97 2.20 -1.01 21.34
C ALA A 97 1.89 0.48 21.13
N LYS A 98 2.67 1.37 21.75
CA LYS A 98 2.56 2.82 21.55
C LYS A 98 3.25 3.21 20.24
N ARG A 99 2.59 4.09 19.49
CA ARG A 99 3.14 4.63 18.23
C ARG A 99 4.39 5.46 18.50
N LEU A 100 5.51 5.06 17.91
CA LEU A 100 6.77 5.81 17.94
C LEU A 100 6.70 6.97 16.94
N THR A 101 7.14 8.16 17.37
CA THR A 101 7.29 9.33 16.51
C THR A 101 8.67 9.94 16.73
N ALA A 102 9.43 10.15 15.65
CA ALA A 102 10.74 10.77 15.74
C ALA A 102 10.58 12.28 16.03
N VAL A 103 10.95 12.68 17.26
CA VAL A 103 10.83 14.08 17.71
C VAL A 103 12.10 14.88 17.42
N TYR A 104 13.27 14.24 17.54
CA TYR A 104 14.57 14.85 17.30
C TYR A 104 15.49 13.88 16.57
N ARG A 105 16.35 14.41 15.70
CA ARG A 105 17.47 13.69 15.10
C ARG A 105 18.66 14.61 14.90
N SER A 106 19.83 14.21 15.39
CA SER A 106 21.05 15.02 15.30
C SER A 106 21.45 15.39 13.86
N SER A 107 21.22 14.52 12.89
CA SER A 107 21.51 14.77 11.47
C SER A 107 20.55 15.74 10.78
N ARG A 108 19.38 16.02 11.37
CA ARG A 108 18.33 16.90 10.82
C ARG A 108 18.21 18.20 11.62
N ASP A 109 18.22 18.08 12.94
CA ASP A 109 17.82 19.14 13.86
C ASP A 109 19.00 19.82 14.56
N GLY A 110 20.23 19.35 14.33
CA GLY A 110 21.45 19.89 14.95
C GLY A 110 22.02 19.00 16.07
N THR A 111 23.28 19.20 16.41
CA THR A 111 24.03 18.30 17.31
C THR A 111 24.22 18.84 18.73
N THR A 112 23.62 19.99 19.06
CA THR A 112 23.77 20.59 20.39
C THR A 112 22.69 20.10 21.35
N LEU A 113 22.93 20.22 22.66
CA LEU A 113 21.93 19.90 23.68
C LEU A 113 20.72 20.84 23.58
N ASP A 114 20.94 22.11 23.24
CA ASP A 114 19.86 23.08 23.08
C ASP A 114 18.96 22.72 21.87
N ASP A 115 19.51 22.17 20.78
CA ASP A 115 18.73 21.64 19.64
C ASP A 115 17.82 20.48 20.06
N LEU A 116 18.39 19.51 20.81
CA LEU A 116 17.64 18.38 21.35
C LEU A 116 16.51 18.86 22.26
N LEU A 117 16.82 19.75 23.21
CA LEU A 117 15.83 20.24 24.17
C LEU A 117 14.76 21.12 23.52
N GLY A 118 15.13 21.94 22.53
CA GLY A 118 14.20 22.74 21.74
C GLY A 118 13.21 21.87 20.97
N CYS A 119 13.69 20.77 20.39
CA CYS A 119 12.85 19.82 19.65
C CYS A 119 11.98 18.96 20.56
N VAL A 120 12.55 18.41 21.64
CA VAL A 120 11.85 17.53 22.59
C VAL A 120 10.81 18.30 23.41
N GLY A 121 11.17 19.50 23.87
CA GLY A 121 10.33 20.34 24.72
C GLY A 121 9.95 19.63 26.02
N THR A 122 8.66 19.65 26.36
CA THR A 122 8.10 19.06 27.59
C THR A 122 7.52 17.65 27.40
N ARG A 123 7.86 16.96 26.30
CA ARG A 123 7.33 15.63 25.99
C ARG A 123 7.86 14.58 26.98
N THR A 124 7.05 13.56 27.24
CA THR A 124 7.34 12.42 28.12
C THR A 124 7.32 11.11 27.32
N GLY A 125 7.75 10.00 27.94
CA GLY A 125 7.78 8.69 27.29
C GLY A 125 8.80 8.63 26.14
N LEU A 126 10.01 9.11 26.41
CA LEU A 126 11.05 9.32 25.43
C LEU A 126 11.92 8.07 25.29
N ALA A 127 12.19 7.66 24.04
CA ALA A 127 13.22 6.68 23.73
C ALA A 127 14.38 7.39 23.02
N ILE A 128 15.53 7.46 23.67
CA ILE A 128 16.76 8.03 23.10
C ILE A 128 17.53 6.89 22.47
N ILE A 129 17.82 6.98 21.17
CA ILE A 129 18.55 5.97 20.41
C ILE A 129 19.86 6.56 19.95
N ILE A 130 20.95 5.87 20.27
CA ILE A 130 22.32 6.22 19.91
C ILE A 130 22.83 5.14 18.94
N LYS A 131 23.25 5.57 17.76
CA LYS A 131 23.93 4.72 16.78
C LYS A 131 25.42 5.03 16.77
N LYS A 132 26.24 4.01 16.98
CA LYS A 132 27.69 4.05 16.81
C LYS A 132 28.15 2.83 16.05
N ASP A 133 28.61 3.02 14.81
CA ASP A 133 29.00 1.94 13.91
C ASP A 133 27.89 0.88 13.76
N THR A 134 28.15 -0.35 14.21
CA THR A 134 27.20 -1.47 14.23
C THR A 134 26.35 -1.54 15.51
N TYR A 135 26.65 -0.71 16.51
CA TYR A 135 25.96 -0.68 17.79
C TYR A 135 24.79 0.29 17.75
N LEU A 136 23.65 -0.19 18.23
CA LEU A 136 22.44 0.59 18.33
C LEU A 136 21.82 0.33 19.69
N PHE A 137 21.87 1.32 20.56
CA PHE A 137 21.48 1.19 21.96
C PHE A 137 20.86 2.50 22.45
N GLY A 138 20.28 2.49 23.63
CA GLY A 138 19.52 3.63 24.08
C GLY A 138 18.99 3.51 25.49
N VAL A 139 18.18 4.50 25.83
CA VAL A 139 17.48 4.58 27.11
C VAL A 139 16.05 5.01 26.86
N TYR A 140 15.12 4.36 27.54
CA TYR A 140 13.75 4.82 27.67
C TYR A 140 13.59 5.57 28.98
N ILE A 141 12.86 6.67 28.94
CA ILE A 141 12.52 7.51 30.08
C ILE A 141 11.01 7.75 30.01
N ASN A 142 10.23 7.27 30.99
CA ASN A 142 8.79 7.54 31.02
C ASN A 142 8.46 9.04 31.21
N ALA A 143 9.37 9.78 31.85
CA ALA A 143 9.27 11.22 32.08
C ALA A 143 9.86 12.05 30.93
N GLY A 144 9.86 13.38 31.08
CA GLY A 144 10.46 14.31 30.12
C GLY A 144 11.90 14.70 30.48
N LEU A 145 12.61 15.30 29.52
CA LEU A 145 13.95 15.87 29.76
C LEU A 145 13.81 17.18 30.53
N GLN A 146 14.40 17.26 31.72
CA GLN A 146 14.46 18.48 32.53
C GLN A 146 15.90 18.99 32.58
N LEU A 147 16.05 20.30 32.38
CA LEU A 147 17.31 20.98 32.67
C LEU A 147 17.51 21.06 34.18
N PRO A 148 18.75 20.99 34.68
CA PRO A 148 19.04 21.32 36.07
C PRO A 148 18.55 22.74 36.37
N ASP A 149 17.78 22.92 37.45
CA ASP A 149 17.18 24.20 37.89
C ASP A 149 18.23 25.32 38.12
N ASP A 150 19.53 24.98 38.19
CA ASP A 150 20.60 25.94 38.39
C ASP A 150 21.90 25.48 37.69
N ARG A 151 22.23 26.08 36.54
CA ARG A 151 23.50 25.84 35.82
C ARG A 151 24.74 26.29 36.63
N SER A 152 24.54 27.07 37.70
CA SER A 152 25.59 27.69 38.53
C SER A 152 25.93 26.88 39.78
N ARG A 153 25.13 25.86 40.12
CA ARG A 153 25.32 25.05 41.33
C ARG A 153 25.86 23.69 40.95
N LEU A 154 27.18 23.61 40.77
CA LEU A 154 27.94 22.38 41.02
C LEU A 154 27.87 22.07 42.51
N LEU A 155 26.68 21.64 42.95
CA LEU A 155 26.45 21.19 44.28
C LEU A 155 27.24 19.88 44.48
N PRO A 156 28.01 19.74 45.57
CA PRO A 156 28.79 18.53 45.83
C PRO A 156 27.91 17.29 45.75
N TYR A 157 28.46 16.19 45.23
CA TYR A 157 27.73 14.96 44.88
C TYR A 157 26.92 14.32 46.05
N TRP A 158 27.10 14.79 47.28
CA TRP A 158 26.35 14.33 48.46
C TRP A 158 25.14 15.21 48.85
N THR A 159 25.04 16.44 48.34
CA THR A 159 23.85 17.31 48.51
C THR A 159 22.69 16.90 47.59
N LEU A 160 22.94 15.85 46.82
CA LEU A 160 22.02 15.24 45.89
C LEU A 160 20.79 14.55 46.56
N SER A 161 20.71 14.59 47.89
CA SER A 161 19.58 14.08 48.67
C SER A 161 18.27 14.88 48.50
N TRP A 162 18.29 16.12 48.01
CA TRP A 162 17.07 16.94 47.87
C TRP A 162 16.29 16.68 46.58
N TRP A 163 16.93 16.24 45.49
CA TRP A 163 16.23 15.77 44.28
C TRP A 163 15.82 14.30 44.36
N ALA A 164 16.49 13.50 45.20
CA ALA A 164 16.05 12.15 45.55
C ALA A 164 14.74 12.10 46.37
N ARG A 165 14.24 13.26 46.85
CA ARG A 165 12.98 13.38 47.62
C ARG A 165 11.81 13.96 46.84
N ARG A 166 12.04 14.51 45.62
CA ARG A 166 10.92 14.65 44.69
C ARG A 166 10.69 13.25 44.16
N ASP A 167 9.51 12.69 44.43
CA ASP A 167 8.98 11.49 43.79
C ASP A 167 8.91 11.67 42.27
N VAL A 168 10.05 11.79 41.61
CA VAL A 168 10.14 11.63 40.16
C VAL A 168 10.36 10.15 39.97
N CYS A 169 9.29 9.37 40.14
CA CYS A 169 9.22 7.96 39.78
C CYS A 169 9.40 7.84 38.26
N CYS A 170 10.63 8.05 37.81
CA CYS A 170 11.03 7.92 36.43
C CYS A 170 11.33 6.45 36.19
N ASP A 171 10.47 5.77 35.45
CA ASP A 171 10.82 4.46 34.92
C ASP A 171 11.84 4.68 33.82
N VAL A 172 13.08 4.32 34.14
CA VAL A 172 14.22 4.38 33.23
C VAL A 172 14.74 2.98 33.02
N TRP A 173 14.86 2.58 31.75
CA TRP A 173 15.51 1.32 31.39
C TRP A 173 16.36 1.49 30.15
N PHE A 174 17.47 0.77 30.12
CA PHE A 174 18.42 0.77 29.02
C PHE A 174 18.09 -0.34 28.05
N PHE A 175 18.47 -0.18 26.80
CA PHE A 175 18.27 -1.24 25.81
C PHE A 175 19.36 -1.25 24.76
N SER A 176 19.51 -2.39 24.11
CA SER A 176 20.39 -2.60 22.97
C SER A 176 19.60 -3.30 21.87
N LEU A 177 19.51 -2.66 20.71
CA LEU A 177 18.80 -3.14 19.53
C LEU A 177 19.72 -3.89 18.55
N ALA A 178 21.01 -3.58 18.55
CA ALA A 178 22.01 -4.29 17.74
C ALA A 178 23.43 -4.14 18.29
N GLY A 179 24.30 -5.07 17.88
CA GLY A 179 25.74 -5.06 18.15
C GLY A 179 26.12 -5.75 19.45
N HIS A 180 25.53 -5.35 20.58
CA HIS A 180 25.93 -5.91 21.88
C HIS A 180 25.37 -7.32 22.14
N PHE A 181 24.15 -7.58 21.68
CA PHE A 181 23.46 -8.85 21.85
C PHE A 181 22.97 -9.40 20.50
N PRO A 182 22.79 -10.74 20.37
CA PRO A 182 22.28 -11.34 19.14
C PRO A 182 20.85 -10.91 18.76
N LYS A 183 20.06 -10.46 19.75
CA LYS A 183 18.68 -9.99 19.58
C LYS A 183 18.46 -8.70 20.37
N PRO A 184 17.46 -7.87 20.00
CA PRO A 184 17.07 -6.72 20.81
C PRO A 184 16.81 -7.12 22.28
N THR A 185 17.43 -6.40 23.21
CA THR A 185 17.38 -6.65 24.67
C THR A 185 17.14 -5.34 25.44
N LYS A 186 16.33 -5.39 26.50
CA LYS A 186 16.14 -4.30 27.48
C LYS A 186 16.32 -4.81 28.92
#